data_AF-A0AAV9RWU0-F1
#
_entry.id   AF-A0AAV9RWU0-F1
#
_cell.length_a   1.000
_cell.length_b   1.000
_cell.length_c   1.000
_cell.angle_alpha   90.00
_cell.angle_beta   90.00
_cell.angle_gamma   90.00
#
_symmetry.space_group_name_H-M   'P 1'
#
loop_
_entity.id
_entity.type
_entity.pdbx_description
1 polymer ?
#
loop_
_entity_poly.entity_id
_entity_poly.type
_entity_poly.pdbx_seq_one_letter_code
_entity_poly.pdbx_strand_id
1 'polypeptide(L)'
;MEGQIDNYCPKEEQKVTKRKISLSSCGVCGSEESKYRCPACFTHTCGLLCVKKHKDDSGCSGVRNKTAFVTLSHFDEMALLSDYRFLEDTGRFADGATRDDLIQAPRTTMKAKKLAAHARKMNITLRFLPVTFTKSKENSTFFLTK
;
A
#
# COMPACT_ATOMS: atom_id res chain seq x y z
N MET A 1 -58.75 42.98 -34.39
CA MET A 1 -57.37 42.68 -33.98
C MET A 1 -57.48 41.84 -32.73
N GLU A 2 -57.73 40.54 -32.88
CA GLU A 2 -56.68 39.51 -33.06
C GLU A 2 -55.84 39.40 -31.78
N GLY A 3 -55.67 38.28 -31.10
CA GLY A 3 -55.98 36.89 -31.38
C GLY A 3 -55.33 36.08 -30.26
N GLN A 4 -55.94 34.97 -29.90
CA GLN A 4 -55.47 34.04 -28.87
C GLN A 4 -54.53 33.02 -29.52
N ILE A 5 -53.27 32.93 -29.08
CA ILE A 5 -52.41 31.78 -29.39
C ILE A 5 -51.56 31.44 -28.17
N ASP A 6 -51.96 30.36 -27.50
CA ASP A 6 -51.13 29.58 -26.59
C ASP A 6 -49.81 29.17 -27.28
N ASN A 7 -48.67 29.44 -26.65
CA ASN A 7 -47.41 28.80 -27.03
C ASN A 7 -46.77 28.13 -25.82
N TYR A 8 -47.22 26.89 -25.64
CA TYR A 8 -46.52 25.78 -25.02
C TYR A 8 -45.04 25.75 -25.43
N CYS A 9 -44.14 25.96 -24.46
CA CYS A 9 -42.72 25.64 -24.62
C CYS A 9 -42.54 24.16 -24.24
N PRO A 10 -42.06 23.29 -25.14
CA PRO A 10 -41.92 21.86 -24.86
C PRO A 10 -41.00 21.63 -23.66
N LYS A 11 -41.48 20.83 -22.71
CA LYS A 11 -40.61 20.18 -21.73
C LYS A 11 -39.72 19.21 -22.49
N GLU A 12 -38.49 19.61 -22.81
CA GLU A 12 -37.46 18.65 -23.14
C GLU A 12 -37.26 17.76 -21.92
N GLU A 13 -37.71 16.52 -22.05
CA GLU A 13 -37.40 15.44 -21.15
C GLU A 13 -35.88 15.25 -21.11
N GLN A 14 -35.22 15.94 -20.20
CA GLN A 14 -33.90 15.54 -19.76
C GLN A 14 -34.08 14.17 -19.10
N LYS A 15 -33.83 13.11 -19.88
CA LYS A 15 -33.63 11.76 -19.36
C LYS A 15 -32.50 11.85 -18.34
N VAL A 16 -32.88 12.00 -17.07
CA VAL A 16 -32.00 11.88 -15.91
C VAL A 16 -31.55 10.43 -15.87
N THR A 17 -30.58 10.12 -16.72
CA THR A 17 -29.72 8.97 -16.53
C THR A 17 -28.93 9.31 -15.29
N LYS A 18 -29.31 8.69 -14.17
CA LYS A 18 -28.57 8.76 -12.90
C LYS A 18 -27.13 8.31 -13.19
N ARG A 19 -26.24 9.25 -13.51
CA ARG A 19 -24.83 8.95 -13.73
C ARG A 19 -24.25 8.65 -12.35
N LYS A 20 -23.88 7.39 -12.13
CA LYS A 20 -22.97 7.01 -11.06
C LYS A 20 -21.73 7.89 -11.23
N ILE A 21 -21.45 8.76 -10.26
CA ILE A 21 -20.20 9.53 -10.05
C ILE A 21 -19.33 9.56 -11.33
N SER A 22 -19.56 10.52 -12.24
CA SER A 22 -18.73 10.62 -13.44
C SER A 22 -17.28 10.82 -13.00
N LEU A 23 -16.44 9.86 -13.32
CA LEU A 23 -15.01 9.93 -13.05
C LEU A 23 -14.44 11.00 -13.99
N SER A 24 -13.45 11.76 -13.53
CA SER A 24 -12.80 12.75 -14.40
C SER A 24 -12.17 12.05 -15.62
N SER A 25 -11.89 12.81 -16.68
CA SER A 25 -11.12 12.27 -17.81
C SER A 25 -9.77 11.70 -17.34
N CYS A 26 -9.25 10.74 -18.10
CA CYS A 26 -7.94 10.16 -17.82
C CYS A 26 -6.86 11.26 -17.87
N GLY A 27 -6.13 11.46 -16.77
CA GLY A 27 -5.06 12.47 -16.67
C GLY A 27 -3.80 12.12 -17.45
N VAL A 28 -3.75 10.97 -18.13
CA VAL A 28 -2.58 10.49 -18.88
C VAL A 28 -2.80 10.55 -20.39
N CYS A 29 -3.98 10.09 -20.87
CA CYS A 29 -4.30 10.07 -22.30
C CYS A 29 -5.41 11.04 -22.70
N GLY A 30 -6.22 11.53 -21.75
CA GLY A 30 -7.34 12.45 -22.03
C GLY A 30 -8.49 11.89 -22.87
N SER A 31 -8.33 10.71 -23.48
CA SER A 31 -9.26 10.18 -24.47
C SER A 31 -10.49 9.50 -23.89
N GLU A 32 -10.34 8.84 -22.74
CA GLU A 32 -11.41 8.07 -22.09
C GLU A 32 -11.68 8.61 -20.67
N GLU A 33 -12.88 8.31 -20.16
CA GLU A 33 -13.20 8.49 -18.75
C GLU A 33 -12.28 7.63 -17.87
N SER A 34 -11.81 8.18 -16.75
CA SER A 34 -10.98 7.41 -15.84
C SER A 34 -11.78 6.28 -15.19
N LYS A 35 -11.10 5.15 -14.94
CA LYS A 35 -11.66 3.97 -14.25
C LYS A 35 -10.98 3.74 -12.89
N TYR A 36 -9.77 4.26 -12.73
CA TYR A 36 -8.92 4.06 -11.57
C TYR A 36 -8.34 5.38 -11.08
N ARG A 37 -8.02 5.44 -9.79
CA ARG A 37 -7.33 6.56 -9.14
C ARG A 37 -6.11 6.04 -8.38
N CYS A 38 -4.95 6.62 -8.63
CA CYS A 38 -3.71 6.21 -7.96
C CYS A 38 -3.78 6.53 -6.46
N PRO A 39 -3.49 5.58 -5.55
CA PRO A 39 -3.60 5.83 -4.11
C PRO A 39 -2.45 6.68 -3.54
N ALA A 40 -1.37 6.88 -4.30
CA ALA A 40 -0.21 7.67 -3.90
C ALA A 40 -0.34 9.16 -4.30
N CYS A 41 -0.59 9.42 -5.58
CA CYS A 41 -0.63 10.78 -6.15
C CYS A 41 -2.02 11.20 -6.62
N PHE A 42 -3.04 10.35 -6.48
CA PHE A 42 -4.42 10.62 -6.86
C PHE A 42 -4.69 10.85 -8.35
N THR A 43 -3.72 10.58 -9.23
CA THR A 43 -3.90 10.65 -10.70
C THR A 43 -4.98 9.69 -11.18
N HIS A 44 -5.87 10.21 -12.01
CA HIS A 44 -6.97 9.49 -12.65
C HIS A 44 -6.51 8.80 -13.93
N THR A 45 -6.82 7.51 -14.11
CA THR A 45 -6.37 6.70 -15.24
C THR A 45 -7.50 5.81 -15.79
N CYS A 46 -7.58 5.63 -17.12
CA CYS A 46 -8.63 4.82 -17.77
C CYS A 46 -8.30 3.32 -17.84
N GLY A 47 -7.04 2.92 -17.63
CA GLY A 47 -6.62 1.53 -17.76
C GLY A 47 -5.15 1.30 -17.44
N LEU A 48 -4.72 0.04 -17.53
CA LEU A 48 -3.39 -0.40 -17.10
C LEU A 48 -2.24 0.33 -17.82
N LEU A 49 -2.38 0.62 -19.12
CA LEU A 49 -1.38 1.37 -19.87
C LEU A 49 -1.16 2.76 -19.28
N CYS A 50 -2.24 3.47 -18.94
CA CYS A 50 -2.16 4.78 -18.28
C CYS A 50 -1.68 4.67 -16.83
N VAL A 51 -1.99 3.56 -16.14
CA VAL A 51 -1.45 3.31 -14.80
C VAL A 51 0.07 3.12 -14.84
N LYS A 52 0.62 2.36 -15.80
CA LYS A 52 2.07 2.18 -15.91
C LYS A 52 2.75 3.46 -16.38
N LYS A 53 2.24 4.07 -17.44
CA LYS A 53 2.79 5.29 -18.01
C LYS A 53 2.92 6.41 -16.97
N HIS A 54 1.89 6.69 -16.16
CA HIS A 54 2.05 7.75 -15.16
C HIS A 54 3.07 7.38 -14.07
N LYS A 55 3.19 6.10 -13.69
CA LYS A 55 4.19 5.69 -12.69
C LYS A 55 5.60 5.90 -13.22
N ASP A 56 5.83 5.56 -14.48
CA ASP A 56 7.11 5.74 -15.14
C ASP A 56 7.43 7.24 -15.34
N ASP A 57 6.48 8.01 -15.86
CA ASP A 57 6.65 9.44 -16.16
C ASP A 57 6.84 10.29 -14.89
N SER A 58 6.16 9.95 -13.79
CA SER A 58 6.20 10.72 -12.52
C SER A 58 7.07 10.10 -11.42
N GLY A 59 7.69 8.94 -11.68
CA GLY A 59 8.42 8.18 -10.66
C GLY A 59 7.53 7.73 -9.49
N CYS A 60 6.23 7.54 -9.71
CA CYS A 60 5.27 7.25 -8.65
C CYS A 60 5.30 5.77 -8.25
N SER A 61 5.49 5.50 -6.96
CA SER A 61 5.47 4.12 -6.40
C SER A 61 4.10 3.44 -6.58
N GLY A 62 3.03 4.24 -6.63
CA GLY A 62 1.65 3.76 -6.60
C GLY A 62 1.22 3.18 -5.24
N VAL A 63 2.00 3.42 -4.17
CA VAL A 63 1.69 3.00 -2.80
C VAL A 63 1.40 4.25 -1.97
N ARG A 64 0.23 4.28 -1.30
CA ARG A 64 -0.14 5.38 -0.41
C ARG A 64 0.85 5.49 0.75
N ASN A 65 1.35 6.69 0.99
CA ASN A 65 2.10 6.97 2.22
C ASN A 65 1.12 7.05 3.40
N LYS A 66 1.02 5.95 4.17
CA LYS A 66 0.13 5.88 5.35
C LYS A 66 0.57 6.83 6.47
N THR A 67 1.85 7.19 6.53
CA THR A 67 2.46 8.00 7.60
C THR A 67 2.80 9.41 7.13
N ALA A 68 2.06 9.93 6.14
CA ALA A 68 2.26 11.29 5.67
C ALA A 68 1.92 12.28 6.79
N PHE A 69 2.77 13.29 6.99
CA PHE A 69 2.54 14.31 8.00
C PHE A 69 1.31 15.15 7.65
N VAL A 70 0.43 15.35 8.63
CA VAL A 70 -0.74 16.22 8.55
C VAL A 70 -0.61 17.27 9.65
N THR A 71 -0.73 18.55 9.29
CA THR A 71 -0.72 19.63 10.28
C THR A 71 -1.97 19.57 11.14
N LEU A 72 -1.90 20.07 12.38
CA LEU A 72 -3.06 20.09 13.28
C LEU A 72 -4.26 20.84 12.67
N SER A 73 -4.03 21.85 11.84
CA SER A 73 -5.08 22.59 11.13
C SER A 73 -5.86 21.74 10.12
N HIS A 74 -5.24 20.69 9.58
CA HIS A 74 -5.82 19.80 8.58
C HIS A 74 -6.07 18.38 9.11
N PHE A 75 -5.90 18.18 10.42
CA PHE A 75 -6.14 16.89 11.06
C PHE A 75 -7.65 16.72 11.29
N ASP A 76 -8.29 15.98 10.39
CA ASP A 76 -9.72 15.68 10.40
C ASP A 76 -10.02 14.25 10.90
N GLU A 77 -11.30 13.92 11.00
CA GLU A 77 -11.74 12.58 11.42
C GLU A 77 -11.20 11.49 10.46
N MET A 78 -11.02 11.81 9.18
CA MET A 78 -10.49 10.87 8.19
C MET A 78 -9.00 10.56 8.42
N ALA A 79 -8.21 11.57 8.79
CA ALA A 79 -6.82 11.40 9.22
C ALA A 79 -6.75 10.54 10.50
N LEU A 80 -7.58 10.84 11.50
CA LEU A 80 -7.67 10.04 12.73
C LEU A 80 -8.00 8.57 12.46
N LEU A 81 -9.00 8.30 11.62
CA LEU A 81 -9.37 6.93 11.23
C LEU A 81 -8.26 6.22 10.46
N SER A 82 -7.53 6.94 9.61
CA SER A 82 -6.37 6.41 8.89
C SER A 82 -5.29 5.96 9.88
N ASP A 83 -4.97 6.79 10.87
CA ASP A 83 -3.95 6.49 11.88
C ASP A 83 -4.36 5.34 12.79
N TYR A 84 -5.61 5.33 13.25
CA TYR A 84 -6.16 4.21 14.02
C TYR A 84 -6.03 2.88 13.27
N ARG A 85 -6.44 2.84 11.99
CA ARG A 85 -6.33 1.63 11.16
C ARG A 85 -4.89 1.22 10.92
N PHE A 86 -3.98 2.18 10.79
CA PHE A 86 -2.56 1.92 10.64
C PHE A 86 -1.97 1.25 11.91
N LEU A 87 -2.32 1.73 13.10
CA LEU A 87 -1.90 1.12 14.35
C LEU A 87 -2.48 -0.29 14.53
N GLU A 88 -3.75 -0.48 14.19
CA GLU A 88 -4.42 -1.79 14.18
C GLU A 88 -3.76 -2.79 13.21
N ASP A 89 -3.45 -2.37 11.99
CA ASP A 89 -2.70 -3.18 11.01
C ASP A 89 -1.33 -3.58 11.57
N THR A 90 -0.63 -2.63 12.21
CA THR A 90 0.69 -2.84 12.79
C THR A 90 0.64 -3.82 13.96
N GLY A 91 -0.38 -3.69 14.84
CA GLY A 91 -0.62 -4.61 15.93
C GLY A 91 -0.87 -6.03 15.43
N ARG A 92 -1.79 -6.21 14.47
CA ARG A 92 -2.04 -7.51 13.83
C ARG A 92 -0.78 -8.13 13.22
N PHE A 93 0.06 -7.32 12.58
CA PHE A 93 1.31 -7.80 11.99
C PHE A 93 2.30 -8.27 13.06
N ALA A 94 2.47 -7.49 14.14
CA ALA A 94 3.34 -7.84 15.26
C ALA A 94 2.86 -9.11 16.00
N ASP A 95 1.55 -9.23 16.21
CA ASP A 95 0.93 -10.42 16.81
C ASP A 95 1.13 -11.64 15.92
N GLY A 96 0.91 -11.49 14.61
CA GLY A 96 1.18 -12.52 13.61
C GLY A 96 2.63 -12.99 13.64
N ALA A 97 3.58 -12.06 13.68
CA ALA A 97 5.01 -12.39 13.77
C ALA A 97 5.38 -13.07 15.10
N THR A 98 4.73 -12.70 16.20
CA THR A 98 4.94 -13.34 17.50
C THR A 98 4.40 -14.77 17.53
N ARG A 99 3.36 -15.07 16.75
CA ARG A 99 2.76 -16.41 16.65
C ARG A 99 3.35 -17.26 15.53
N ASP A 100 4.25 -16.70 14.72
CA ASP A 100 4.91 -17.43 13.63
C ASP A 100 5.91 -18.45 14.21
N ASP A 101 5.64 -19.73 13.99
CA ASP A 101 6.48 -20.84 14.43
C ASP A 101 7.94 -20.71 13.98
N LEU A 102 8.20 -20.12 12.80
CA LEU A 102 9.56 -19.92 12.29
C LEU A 102 10.31 -18.82 13.04
N ILE A 103 9.60 -17.93 13.72
CA ILE A 103 10.15 -16.88 14.59
C ILE A 103 10.33 -17.42 16.01
N GLN A 104 9.34 -18.14 16.55
CA GLN A 104 9.38 -18.71 17.90
C GLN A 104 10.36 -19.89 18.04
N ALA A 105 10.41 -20.76 17.04
CA ALA A 105 11.32 -21.89 16.97
C ALA A 105 12.11 -21.85 15.64
N PRO A 106 13.10 -20.94 15.52
CA PRO A 106 13.83 -20.78 14.28
C PRO A 106 14.55 -22.08 13.91
N ARG A 107 14.33 -22.53 12.67
CA ARG A 107 15.07 -23.68 12.12
C ARG A 107 16.55 -23.30 12.03
N THR A 108 17.38 -23.94 12.84
CA THR A 108 18.83 -23.70 12.84
C THR A 108 19.55 -24.74 12.00
N THR A 109 20.47 -24.29 11.14
CA THR A 109 21.32 -25.19 10.36
C THR A 109 22.39 -25.83 11.24
N MET A 110 22.91 -26.99 10.83
CA MET A 110 24.00 -27.66 11.58
C MET A 110 25.25 -26.78 11.71
N LYS A 111 25.55 -25.98 10.68
CA LYS A 111 26.66 -25.01 10.69
C LYS A 111 26.47 -23.96 11.78
N ALA A 112 25.27 -23.38 11.89
CA ALA A 112 24.93 -22.41 12.92
C ALA A 112 25.01 -23.04 14.33
N LYS A 113 24.52 -24.27 14.50
CA LYS A 113 24.62 -25.01 15.78
C LYS A 113 26.08 -25.22 16.21
N LYS A 114 26.95 -25.62 15.27
CA LYS A 114 28.38 -25.80 15.52
C LYS A 114 29.05 -24.49 15.93
N LEU A 115 28.78 -23.40 15.20
CA LEU A 115 29.28 -22.07 15.55
C LEU A 115 28.80 -21.63 16.94
N ALA A 116 27.52 -21.82 17.26
CA ALA A 116 26.95 -21.51 18.58
C ALA A 116 27.61 -22.29 19.71
N ALA A 117 27.95 -23.55 19.48
CA ALA A 117 28.60 -24.39 20.48
C ALA A 117 30.04 -23.92 20.78
N HIS A 118 30.80 -23.58 19.75
CA HIS A 118 32.15 -23.05 19.92
C HIS A 118 32.15 -21.64 20.54
N ALA A 119 31.22 -20.76 20.14
CA ALA A 119 31.06 -19.45 20.76
C ALA A 119 30.80 -19.56 22.27
N ARG A 120 29.91 -20.49 22.69
CA ARG A 120 29.65 -20.75 24.11
C ARG A 120 30.89 -21.24 24.87
N LYS A 121 31.73 -22.09 24.27
CA LYS A 121 33.01 -22.52 24.88
C LYS A 121 33.98 -21.36 25.11
N MET A 122 33.87 -20.31 24.30
CA MET A 122 34.66 -19.07 24.42
C MET A 122 33.96 -18.00 25.28
N ASN A 123 32.89 -18.35 26.00
CA ASN A 123 32.07 -17.42 26.77
C ASN A 123 31.44 -16.27 25.94
N ILE A 124 31.16 -16.53 24.65
CA ILE A 124 30.49 -15.58 23.76
C ILE A 124 29.01 -15.96 23.64
N THR A 125 28.12 -15.03 24.00
CA THR A 125 26.67 -15.16 23.80
C THR A 125 26.29 -14.83 22.36
N LEU A 126 26.23 -15.86 21.52
CA LEU A 126 25.84 -15.71 20.11
C LEU A 126 24.33 -15.91 19.93
N ARG A 127 23.66 -14.91 19.34
CA ARG A 127 22.25 -14.97 18.93
C ARG A 127 22.14 -14.94 17.40
N PHE A 128 21.27 -15.79 16.85
CA PHE A 128 21.01 -15.82 15.41
C PHE A 128 19.69 -15.13 15.10
N LEU A 129 19.67 -14.41 13.99
CA LEU A 129 18.44 -13.90 13.40
C LEU A 129 17.67 -15.07 12.77
N PRO A 130 16.33 -15.18 12.94
CA PRO A 130 15.54 -16.24 12.34
C PRO A 130 15.75 -16.34 10.81
N VAL A 131 15.63 -17.55 10.26
CA VAL A 131 15.89 -17.84 8.83
C VAL A 131 14.92 -17.16 7.87
N THR A 132 13.81 -16.62 8.39
CA THR A 132 12.83 -15.84 7.62
C THR A 132 13.41 -14.51 7.13
N PHE A 133 14.37 -13.93 7.85
CA PHE A 133 14.99 -12.66 7.51
C PHE A 133 16.05 -12.79 6.40
N THR A 134 16.07 -11.83 5.46
CA THR A 134 17.03 -11.77 4.35
C THR A 134 18.48 -11.79 4.83
N LYS A 135 18.81 -10.97 5.84
CA LYS A 135 20.15 -10.93 6.46
C LYS A 135 20.60 -12.28 7.02
N SER A 136 19.67 -13.12 7.49
CA SER A 136 19.99 -14.46 7.97
C SER A 136 20.31 -15.41 6.81
N LYS A 137 19.58 -15.29 5.69
CA LYS A 137 19.80 -16.09 4.46
C LYS A 137 21.12 -15.75 3.78
N GLU A 138 21.51 -14.47 3.76
CA GLU A 138 22.77 -13.98 3.19
C GLU A 138 23.98 -14.28 4.09
N ASN A 139 23.75 -14.59 5.37
CA ASN A 139 24.83 -14.84 6.32
C ASN A 139 25.55 -16.16 5.99
N SER A 140 26.79 -16.04 5.51
CA SER A 140 27.67 -17.16 5.19
C SER A 140 28.64 -17.53 6.30
N THR A 141 28.47 -17.02 7.53
CA THR A 141 29.40 -17.26 8.65
C THR A 141 29.35 -18.73 9.10
N PHE A 142 30.52 -19.35 9.24
CA PHE A 142 30.66 -20.71 9.77
C PHE A 142 31.93 -20.85 10.60
N PHE A 143 31.92 -21.84 11.51
CA PHE A 143 33.09 -22.16 12.32
C PHE A 143 33.98 -23.19 11.60
N LEU A 144 35.22 -22.80 11.30
CA LEU A 144 36.26 -23.69 10.81
C LEU A 144 36.88 -24.45 12.00
N THR A 145 36.73 -25.77 12.01
CA THR A 145 37.55 -26.64 12.86
C THR A 145 38.85 -26.91 12.14
N LYS A 146 39.97 -26.49 12.74
CA LYS A 146 41.32 -26.88 12.32
C LYS A 146 41.65 -28.26 12.84
#